data_AF-A0A2R4JH85-F1
#
_entry.id   AF-A0A2R4JH85-F1
#
_cell.length_a   1.000
_cell.length_b   1.000
_cell.length_c   1.000
_cell.angle_alpha   90.00
_cell.angle_beta   90.00
_cell.angle_gamma   90.00
#
_symmetry.space_group_name_H-M   'P 1'
#
loop_
_entity.id
_entity.type
_entity.pdbx_description
1 polymer ?
#
loop_
_entity_poly.entity_id
_entity_poly.type
_entity_poly.pdbx_seq_one_letter_code
_entity_poly.pdbx_strand_id
1 'polypeptide(L)'
;MGAWQPLPDGLPSEVRHFVEQLRQLKDGTGLSLAALGARTAYSKSSWQRYLNAVQPPPRQAVAALCRVAGLAGAEAERHVVRWELAVEAWPRPAPADPTEAYQEDPTVPWWDRPEEPAPGSAGRLLLYAALLLLALLLAVVGGALVLG
;
A
#
# COMPACT_ATOMS: atom_id res chain seq x y z
N MET A 1 -11.27 8.78 14.22
CA MET A 1 -10.72 8.56 12.86
C MET A 1 -9.50 9.44 12.72
N GLY A 2 -8.40 8.91 12.19
CA GLY A 2 -7.16 9.68 12.06
C GLY A 2 -7.30 10.81 11.05
N ALA A 3 -6.58 11.91 11.27
CA ALA A 3 -6.50 12.98 10.28
C ALA A 3 -5.93 12.42 8.98
N TRP A 4 -6.58 12.72 7.86
CA TRP A 4 -6.06 12.36 6.55
C TRP A 4 -4.74 13.08 6.27
N GLN A 5 -3.84 12.42 5.55
CA GLN A 5 -2.69 13.09 4.98
C GLN A 5 -3.17 14.22 4.03
N PRO A 6 -2.52 15.39 4.02
CA PRO A 6 -2.82 16.42 3.04
C PRO A 6 -2.72 15.86 1.61
N LEU A 7 -3.62 16.29 0.74
CA LEU A 7 -3.57 15.93 -0.68
C LEU A 7 -2.39 16.66 -1.35
N PRO A 8 -1.75 16.05 -2.37
CA PRO A 8 -0.70 16.69 -3.14
C PRO A 8 -1.05 18.12 -3.60
N ASP A 9 -0.06 18.99 -3.58
CA ASP A 9 -0.18 20.34 -4.13
C ASP A 9 -0.28 20.28 -5.66
N GLY A 10 -0.92 21.27 -6.28
CA GLY A 10 -1.08 21.33 -7.74
C GLY A 10 -2.09 20.35 -8.35
N LEU A 11 -2.81 19.56 -7.53
CA LEU A 11 -3.92 18.75 -8.02
C LEU A 11 -5.03 19.63 -8.64
N PRO A 12 -5.56 19.28 -9.82
CA PRO A 12 -6.75 19.91 -10.39
C PRO A 12 -7.92 19.89 -9.40
N SER A 13 -8.75 20.93 -9.44
CA SER A 13 -9.82 21.12 -8.47
C SER A 13 -10.86 19.99 -8.52
N GLU A 14 -11.11 19.44 -9.70
CA GLU A 14 -12.01 18.30 -9.95
C GLU A 14 -11.52 17.05 -9.21
N VAL A 15 -10.23 16.75 -9.33
CA VAL A 15 -9.59 15.60 -8.66
C VAL A 15 -9.62 15.78 -7.15
N ARG A 16 -9.24 16.97 -6.67
CA ARG A 16 -9.25 17.31 -5.24
C ARG A 16 -10.64 17.12 -4.64
N HIS A 17 -11.65 17.74 -5.25
CA HIS A 17 -13.03 17.69 -4.78
C HIS A 17 -13.60 16.26 -4.81
N PHE A 18 -13.23 15.47 -5.81
CA PHE A 18 -13.63 14.07 -5.91
C PHE A 18 -13.00 13.23 -4.80
N VAL A 19 -11.69 13.35 -4.55
CA VAL A 19 -10.99 12.56 -3.52
C VAL A 19 -11.45 12.94 -2.12
N GLU A 20 -11.71 14.22 -1.85
CA GLU A 20 -12.27 14.68 -0.58
C GLU A 20 -13.64 14.04 -0.30
N GLN A 21 -14.50 13.94 -1.32
CA GLN A 21 -15.79 13.27 -1.18
C GLN A 21 -15.67 11.77 -0.97
N LEU A 22 -14.70 11.12 -1.63
CA LEU A 22 -14.40 9.72 -1.33
C LEU A 22 -13.92 9.52 0.11
N ARG A 23 -13.09 10.43 0.63
CA ARG A 23 -12.64 10.40 2.04
C ARG A 23 -13.82 10.55 2.99
N GLN A 24 -14.71 11.51 2.74
CA GLN A 24 -15.93 11.70 3.52
C GLN A 24 -16.83 10.45 3.48
N LEU A 25 -17.03 9.87 2.29
CA LEU A 25 -17.81 8.65 2.14
C LEU A 25 -17.20 7.49 2.92
N LYS A 26 -15.88 7.29 2.80
CA LYS A 26 -15.16 6.26 3.55
C LYS A 26 -15.19 6.52 5.06
N ASP A 27 -15.15 7.76 5.51
CA ASP A 27 -15.25 8.08 6.93
C ASP A 27 -16.67 7.80 7.45
N GLY A 28 -17.70 8.08 6.66
CA GLY A 28 -19.08 7.70 6.95
C GLY A 28 -19.28 6.19 7.15
N THR A 29 -18.44 5.34 6.55
CA THR A 29 -18.50 3.87 6.79
C THR A 29 -18.04 3.45 8.19
N GLY A 30 -17.26 4.28 8.89
CA GLY A 30 -16.62 3.93 10.15
C GLY A 30 -15.52 2.87 10.05
N LEU A 31 -15.21 2.37 8.86
CA LEU A 31 -14.23 1.29 8.65
C LEU A 31 -12.79 1.81 8.66
N SER A 32 -11.88 0.99 9.18
CA SER A 32 -10.45 1.14 8.90
C SER A 32 -10.15 0.77 7.45
N LEU A 33 -9.02 1.25 6.89
CA LEU A 33 -8.64 0.88 5.52
C LEU A 33 -8.42 -0.62 5.34
N ALA A 34 -7.96 -1.32 6.38
CA ALA A 34 -7.83 -2.77 6.36
C ALA A 34 -9.21 -3.46 6.32
N ALA A 35 -10.17 -3.00 7.12
CA ALA A 35 -11.53 -3.53 7.12
C ALA A 35 -12.28 -3.23 5.82
N LEU A 36 -12.11 -2.02 5.26
CA LEU A 36 -12.61 -1.68 3.92
C LEU A 36 -11.99 -2.61 2.86
N GLY A 37 -10.69 -2.87 2.96
CA GLY A 37 -10.02 -3.78 2.05
C GLY A 37 -10.53 -5.22 2.15
N ALA A 38 -10.85 -5.70 3.35
CA ALA A 38 -11.45 -7.03 3.55
C ALA A 38 -12.88 -7.14 3.00
N ARG A 39 -13.62 -6.03 2.89
CA ARG A 39 -15.00 -5.98 2.36
C ARG A 39 -15.07 -5.66 0.86
N THR A 40 -13.93 -5.46 0.22
CA THR A 40 -13.83 -5.09 -1.20
C THR A 40 -12.76 -5.92 -1.88
N ALA A 41 -12.60 -5.80 -3.20
CA ALA A 41 -11.56 -6.51 -3.94
C ALA A 41 -10.18 -5.80 -3.88
N TYR A 42 -10.00 -4.83 -2.99
CA TYR A 42 -8.84 -3.93 -2.98
C TYR A 42 -8.12 -3.97 -1.65
N SER A 43 -6.80 -4.09 -1.68
CA SER A 43 -5.98 -4.09 -0.47
C SER A 43 -5.94 -2.73 0.23
N LYS A 44 -5.51 -2.72 1.52
CA LYS A 44 -5.25 -1.49 2.29
C LYS A 44 -4.36 -0.50 1.52
N SER A 45 -3.29 -1.00 0.89
CA SER A 45 -2.35 -0.16 0.14
C SER A 45 -3.00 0.45 -1.11
N SER A 46 -3.87 -0.28 -1.80
CA SER A 46 -4.63 0.24 -2.95
C SER A 46 -5.56 1.37 -2.51
N TRP A 47 -6.34 1.14 -1.45
CA TRP A 47 -7.20 2.18 -0.87
C TRP A 47 -6.41 3.41 -0.42
N GLN A 48 -5.24 3.22 0.18
CA GLN A 48 -4.39 4.33 0.59
C GLN A 48 -3.91 5.15 -0.60
N ARG A 49 -3.50 4.52 -1.71
CA ARG A 49 -3.10 5.25 -2.93
C ARG A 49 -4.26 6.04 -3.53
N TYR A 50 -5.44 5.44 -3.60
CA TYR A 50 -6.63 6.08 -4.15
C TYR A 50 -7.09 7.27 -3.30
N LEU A 51 -7.22 7.06 -1.99
CA LEU A 51 -7.69 8.08 -1.07
C LEU A 51 -6.65 9.17 -0.81
N ASN A 52 -5.41 9.01 -1.24
CA ASN A 52 -4.37 10.06 -1.18
C ASN A 52 -4.10 10.70 -2.55
N ALA A 53 -4.96 10.47 -3.54
CA ALA A 53 -4.81 10.99 -4.90
C ALA A 53 -3.49 10.60 -5.60
N VAL A 54 -2.83 9.54 -5.14
CA VAL A 54 -1.59 9.02 -5.75
C VAL A 54 -1.90 8.32 -7.07
N GLN A 55 -3.03 7.63 -7.14
CA GLN A 55 -3.51 6.96 -8.34
C GLN A 55 -5.02 7.16 -8.49
N PRO A 56 -5.52 7.30 -9.73
CA PRO A 56 -6.95 7.32 -9.97
C PRO A 56 -7.56 6.00 -9.49
N PRO A 57 -8.59 6.01 -8.63
CA PRO A 57 -9.30 4.79 -8.27
C PRO A 57 -9.96 4.21 -9.53
N PRO A 58 -9.97 2.88 -9.72
CA PRO A 58 -10.76 2.29 -10.78
C PRO A 58 -12.26 2.48 -10.49
N ARG A 59 -13.09 2.64 -11.52
CA ARG A 59 -14.56 2.82 -11.40
C ARG A 59 -15.21 1.84 -10.43
N GLN A 60 -14.81 0.58 -10.52
CA GLN A 60 -15.35 -0.50 -9.69
C GLN A 60 -14.93 -0.40 -8.20
N ALA A 61 -13.82 0.26 -7.87
CA ALA A 61 -13.48 0.61 -6.48
C ALA A 61 -14.45 1.66 -5.95
N VAL A 62 -14.75 2.71 -6.72
CA VAL A 62 -15.72 3.75 -6.33
C VAL A 62 -17.10 3.13 -6.09
N ALA A 63 -17.56 2.27 -7.01
CA ALA A 63 -18.81 1.55 -6.86
C ALA A 63 -18.82 0.62 -5.63
N ALA A 64 -17.71 -0.06 -5.34
CA ALA A 64 -17.59 -0.91 -4.16
C ALA A 64 -17.66 -0.08 -2.86
N LEU A 65 -17.02 1.09 -2.81
CA LEU A 65 -17.11 1.97 -1.66
C LEU A 65 -18.54 2.49 -1.44
N CYS A 66 -19.23 2.87 -2.52
CA CYS A 66 -20.65 3.28 -2.45
C CYS A 66 -21.51 2.17 -1.85
N ARG A 67 -21.35 0.92 -2.30
CA ARG A 67 -22.09 -0.22 -1.72
C ARG A 67 -21.77 -0.44 -0.24
N VAL A 68 -20.50 -0.35 0.15
CA VAL A 68 -20.10 -0.51 1.56
C VAL A 68 -20.66 0.61 2.44
N ALA A 69 -20.78 1.82 1.89
CA ALA A 69 -21.41 2.97 2.53
C ALA A 69 -22.95 2.94 2.52
N GLY A 70 -23.56 1.91 1.94
CA GLY A 70 -25.02 1.78 1.84
C GLY A 70 -25.68 2.67 0.79
N LEU A 71 -24.90 3.29 -0.12
CA LEU A 71 -25.45 4.05 -1.23
C LEU A 71 -25.91 3.12 -2.35
N ALA A 72 -27.09 3.39 -2.90
CA ALA A 72 -27.70 2.63 -3.99
C ALA A 72 -28.39 3.54 -5.01
N GLY A 73 -28.67 2.97 -6.19
CA GLY A 73 -29.41 3.64 -7.27
C GLY A 73 -28.77 4.96 -7.69
N ALA A 74 -29.58 6.01 -7.81
CA ALA A 74 -29.16 7.31 -8.30
C ALA A 74 -27.99 7.93 -7.51
N GLU A 75 -27.84 7.63 -6.22
CA GLU A 75 -26.78 8.21 -5.39
C GLU A 75 -25.41 7.63 -5.72
N ALA A 76 -25.35 6.32 -5.91
CA ALA A 76 -24.14 5.64 -6.36
C ALA A 76 -23.77 6.07 -7.80
N GLU A 77 -24.75 6.23 -8.68
CA GLU A 77 -24.51 6.71 -10.05
C GLU A 77 -23.95 8.14 -10.08
N ARG A 78 -24.44 9.05 -9.23
CA ARG A 78 -23.87 10.41 -9.11
C ARG A 78 -22.38 10.41 -8.76
N HIS A 79 -21.95 9.49 -7.89
CA HIS A 79 -20.53 9.36 -7.53
C HIS A 79 -19.69 8.83 -8.68
N VAL A 80 -20.25 7.94 -9.49
CA VAL A 80 -19.58 7.38 -10.66
C VAL A 80 -19.48 8.41 -11.79
N VAL A 81 -20.51 9.21 -12.04
CA VAL A 81 -20.44 10.31 -13.02
C VAL A 81 -19.38 11.34 -12.61
N ARG A 82 -19.29 11.68 -11.32
CA ARG A 82 -18.22 12.56 -10.84
C ARG A 82 -16.83 11.94 -11.00
N TRP A 83 -16.71 10.62 -10.83
CA TRP A 83 -15.47 9.90 -11.06
C TRP A 83 -14.98 10.06 -12.51
N GLU A 84 -15.88 10.05 -13.50
CA GLU A 84 -15.51 10.21 -14.92
C GLU A 84 -14.83 11.56 -15.17
N LEU A 85 -15.41 12.65 -14.65
CA LEU A 85 -14.84 14.00 -14.76
C LEU A 85 -13.48 14.11 -14.05
N ALA A 86 -13.36 13.49 -12.87
CA ALA A 86 -12.12 13.53 -12.09
C ALA A 86 -11.00 12.71 -12.73
N VAL A 87 -11.31 11.57 -13.35
CA VAL A 87 -10.31 10.75 -14.04
C VAL A 87 -9.81 11.44 -15.32
N GLU A 88 -10.68 12.13 -16.05
CA GLU A 88 -10.26 12.92 -17.22
C GLU A 88 -9.30 14.04 -16.82
N ALA A 89 -9.57 14.72 -15.71
CA ALA A 89 -8.71 15.75 -15.17
C ALA A 89 -7.47 15.22 -14.42
N TRP A 90 -7.32 13.90 -14.24
CA TRP A 90 -6.25 13.36 -13.41
C TRP A 90 -4.87 13.65 -14.02
N PRO A 91 -3.90 14.18 -13.23
CA PRO A 91 -2.56 14.43 -13.74
C PRO A 91 -1.95 13.17 -14.33
N ARG A 92 -1.56 13.22 -15.61
CA ARG A 92 -0.77 12.14 -16.21
C ARG A 92 0.64 12.21 -15.64
N PRO A 93 1.27 11.06 -15.35
CA PRO A 93 2.69 11.04 -15.09
C PRO A 93 3.40 11.74 -16.24
N ALA A 94 4.36 12.62 -15.93
CA ALA A 94 5.26 13.10 -16.96
C ALA A 94 5.89 11.86 -17.63
N PRO A 95 6.01 11.82 -18.97
CA PRO A 95 6.80 10.79 -19.61
C PRO A 95 8.18 10.78 -18.95
N ALA A 96 8.67 9.60 -18.59
CA ALA A 96 10.03 9.46 -18.07
C ALA A 96 10.98 10.16 -19.05
N ASP A 97 11.88 10.98 -18.52
CA ASP A 97 12.84 11.71 -19.33
C ASP A 97 13.69 10.68 -20.11
N PRO A 98 13.66 10.67 -21.45
CA PRO A 98 14.40 9.69 -22.24
C PRO A 98 15.93 9.78 -22.04
N THR A 99 16.42 10.82 -21.34
CA THR A 99 17.83 10.96 -20.97
C THR A 99 18.23 10.21 -19.69
N GLU A 100 17.28 9.74 -18.87
CA GLU A 100 17.49 8.53 -18.06
C GLU A 100 17.47 7.34 -19.01
N ALA A 101 18.54 7.25 -19.81
CA ALA A 101 18.83 6.07 -20.60
C ALA A 101 18.71 4.88 -19.65
N TYR A 102 17.81 3.95 -19.97
CA TYR A 102 17.96 2.57 -19.54
C TYR A 102 19.41 2.22 -19.86
N GLN A 103 20.27 2.21 -18.85
CA GLN A 103 21.55 1.56 -18.99
C GLN A 103 21.15 0.12 -19.23
N GLU A 104 21.26 -0.33 -20.48
CA GLU A 104 21.09 -1.71 -20.86
C GLU A 104 22.12 -2.50 -20.05
N ASP A 105 21.71 -2.90 -18.86
CA ASP A 105 22.29 -4.06 -18.20
C ASP A 105 22.11 -5.17 -19.24
N PRO A 106 23.21 -5.77 -19.77
CA PRO A 106 23.12 -6.76 -20.81
C PRO A 106 22.03 -7.75 -20.42
N THR A 107 21.04 -7.91 -21.30
CA THR A 107 19.91 -8.80 -21.07
C THR A 107 20.47 -10.22 -21.06
N VAL A 108 20.98 -10.64 -19.91
CA VAL A 108 21.29 -12.03 -19.64
C VAL A 108 19.96 -12.77 -19.72
N PRO A 109 19.88 -13.85 -20.50
CA PRO A 109 18.70 -14.69 -20.48
C PRO A 109 18.36 -15.06 -19.03
N TRP A 110 17.07 -15.20 -18.72
CA TRP A 110 16.64 -15.45 -17.35
C TRP A 110 17.23 -16.75 -16.75
N TRP A 111 17.76 -17.65 -17.59
CA TRP A 111 18.47 -18.87 -17.20
C TRP A 111 19.99 -18.70 -16.99
N ASP A 112 20.58 -17.58 -17.44
CA ASP A 112 22.00 -17.22 -17.25
C ASP A 112 22.19 -16.13 -16.18
N ARG A 113 21.10 -15.66 -15.56
CA ARG A 113 21.18 -14.73 -14.44
C ARG A 113 21.85 -15.50 -13.29
N PRO A 114 23.07 -15.11 -12.83
CA PRO A 114 23.61 -15.68 -11.61
C PRO A 114 22.56 -15.52 -10.53
N GLU A 115 22.29 -16.58 -9.79
CA GLU A 115 21.29 -16.59 -8.74
C GLU A 115 21.70 -15.53 -7.71
N GLU A 116 21.16 -14.31 -7.86
CA GLU A 116 21.37 -13.20 -6.94
C GLU A 116 21.00 -13.76 -5.57
N PRO A 117 21.96 -13.89 -4.62
CA PRO A 117 21.64 -14.40 -3.31
C PRO A 117 20.58 -13.48 -2.74
N ALA A 118 19.36 -14.02 -2.54
CA ALA A 118 18.27 -13.29 -1.91
C ALA A 118 18.83 -12.56 -0.69
N PRO A 119 18.57 -11.26 -0.49
CA PRO A 119 19.17 -10.48 0.60
C PRO A 119 19.04 -11.27 1.90
N GLY A 120 20.21 -11.76 2.34
CA GLY A 120 20.29 -12.97 3.13
C GLY A 120 19.57 -12.87 4.45
N SER A 121 18.75 -13.86 4.74
CA SER A 121 18.31 -14.22 6.11
C SER A 121 19.48 -14.60 7.04
N ALA A 122 20.72 -14.54 6.56
CA ALA A 122 21.96 -14.81 7.29
C ALA A 122 22.07 -14.02 8.61
N GLY A 123 21.60 -12.78 8.65
CA GLY A 123 21.57 -11.98 9.89
C GLY A 123 20.67 -12.58 10.97
N ARG A 124 19.57 -13.24 10.58
CA ARG A 124 18.64 -13.87 11.53
C ARG A 124 19.20 -15.18 12.08
N LEU A 125 19.89 -15.96 11.25
CA LEU A 125 20.54 -17.21 11.67
C LEU A 125 21.69 -16.97 12.66
N LEU A 126 22.51 -15.95 12.42
CA LEU A 126 23.56 -15.52 13.36
C LEU A 126 22.97 -15.08 14.71
N LEU A 127 21.84 -14.38 14.68
CA LEU A 127 21.13 -13.95 15.89
C LEU A 127 20.56 -15.14 16.68
N TYR A 128 19.99 -16.14 16.01
CA TYR A 128 19.54 -17.38 16.67
C TYR A 128 20.71 -18.19 17.24
N ALA A 129 21.83 -18.30 16.53
CA ALA A 129 23.02 -19.00 17.01
C ALA A 129 23.59 -18.31 18.27
N ALA A 130 23.67 -16.97 18.29
CA ALA A 130 24.11 -16.20 19.44
C ALA A 130 23.16 -16.36 20.65
N LEU A 131 21.84 -16.33 20.42
CA LEU A 131 20.84 -16.55 21.47
C LEU A 131 20.93 -17.97 22.05
N LEU A 132 21.15 -18.99 21.21
CA LEU A 132 21.27 -20.37 21.65
C LEU A 132 22.55 -20.60 22.47
N LEU A 133 23.68 -20.00 22.07
CA LEU A 133 24.91 -20.00 22.85
C LEU A 133 24.73 -19.32 24.21
N LEU A 134 24.07 -18.16 24.25
CA LEU A 134 23.78 -17.44 25.49
C LEU A 134 22.89 -18.28 26.43
N ALA A 135 21.85 -18.92 25.90
CA ALA A 135 20.96 -19.78 26.67
C ALA A 135 21.69 -21.00 27.26
N LEU A 136 22.57 -21.65 26.48
CA LEU A 136 23.42 -22.74 26.96
C LEU A 136 24.35 -22.28 28.08
N LEU A 137 24.97 -21.11 27.94
CA LEU A 137 25.87 -20.56 28.96
C LEU A 137 25.11 -20.24 30.27
N LEU A 138 23.93 -19.63 30.17
CA LEU A 138 23.06 -19.38 31.33
C LEU A 138 22.60 -20.67 32.02
N ALA A 139 22.30 -21.73 31.25
CA ALA A 139 21.93 -23.03 31.82
C ALA A 139 23.09 -23.68 32.59
N VAL A 140 24.32 -23.59 32.08
CA VAL A 140 25.51 -24.12 32.76
C VAL A 140 25.82 -23.33 34.04
N VAL A 141 25.76 -21.99 34.00
CA VAL A 141 25.99 -21.14 35.18
C VAL A 141 24.89 -21.33 36.22
N GLY A 142 23.62 -21.40 35.79
CA GLY A 142 22.48 -21.68 36.66
C GLY A 142 22.57 -23.06 37.30
N GLY A 143 22.94 -24.09 36.53
CA GLY A 143 23.16 -25.44 37.06
C GLY A 143 24.31 -25.50 38.07
N ALA A 144 25.41 -24.79 37.82
CA ALA A 144 26.54 -24.73 38.74
C ALA A 144 26.22 -24.00 40.06
N LEU A 145 25.32 -23.01 40.04
CA LEU A 145 24.87 -22.28 41.24
C LEU A 145 23.80 -23.03 42.05
N VAL A 146 23.13 -24.03 41.48
CA VAL A 146 22.10 -24.84 42.16
C VAL A 146 22.67 -26.15 42.72
N LEU A 147 23.79 -26.64 42.18
CA LEU A 147 24.46 -27.87 42.63
C LEU A 147 25.76 -27.66 43.42
N GLY A 148 26.21 -26.41 43.61
CA GLY A 148 27.35 -26.04 44.46
C GLY A 148 26.89 -25.41 45.77
#